data_AF-A0A6M3LQI1-F1
#
_entry.id   AF-A0A6M3LQI1-F1
#
_cell.length_a   1.000
_cell.length_b   1.000
_cell.length_c   1.000
_cell.angle_alpha   90.00
_cell.angle_beta   90.00
_cell.angle_gamma   90.00
#
_symmetry.space_group_name_H-M   'P 1'
#
loop_
_entity.id
_entity.type
_entity.pdbx_description
1 polymer ?
#
loop_
_entity_poly.entity_id
_entity_poly.type
_entity_poly.pdbx_seq_one_letter_code
_entity_poly.pdbx_strand_id
1 'polypeptide(L)'
;MRVYMAYSREGGASGVAILVFAHTVQEAKSLAWGVFSDFGITEEYIDVAARWLKGKDFLFKQANQDYLNDDIAHIIDDPVSCKNCGFWGYELDDGGYCADCQSEIKES
;
A
#
# COMPACT_ATOMS: atom_id res chain seq x y z
N MET A 1 7.56 -13.03 -5.38
CA MET A 1 6.94 -11.70 -5.16
C MET A 1 7.35 -11.00 -3.84
N ARG A 2 7.28 -9.66 -3.77
CA ARG A 2 7.55 -8.79 -2.61
C ARG A 2 6.46 -7.72 -2.48
N VAL A 3 6.34 -7.11 -1.30
CA VAL A 3 5.38 -6.03 -1.02
C VAL A 3 6.06 -4.65 -1.07
N TYR A 4 5.51 -3.74 -1.85
CA TYR A 4 5.97 -2.38 -2.01
C TYR A 4 4.85 -1.39 -1.67
N MET A 5 5.25 -0.22 -1.20
CA MET A 5 4.41 0.97 -1.15
C MET A 5 4.86 1.89 -2.27
N ALA A 6 3.99 2.16 -3.23
CA ALA A 6 4.24 3.12 -4.30
C ALA A 6 3.51 4.44 -4.01
N TYR A 7 4.18 5.56 -4.18
CA TYR A 7 3.67 6.87 -3.79
C TYR A 7 4.33 7.97 -4.60
N SER A 8 3.70 9.14 -4.65
CA SER A 8 4.33 10.36 -5.14
C SER A 8 5.48 10.79 -4.26
N ARG A 9 6.64 11.12 -4.81
CA ARG A 9 7.70 11.73 -3.99
C ARG A 9 7.26 13.04 -3.34
N GLU A 10 6.47 13.83 -4.05
CA GLU A 10 6.01 15.13 -3.56
C GLU A 10 4.99 14.97 -2.42
N GLY A 11 3.98 14.10 -2.62
CA GLY A 11 2.98 13.80 -1.59
C GLY A 11 3.50 12.94 -0.42
N GLY A 12 4.66 12.29 -0.61
CA GLY A 12 5.25 11.40 0.38
C GLY A 12 4.41 10.14 0.63
N ALA A 13 4.91 9.29 1.53
CA ALA A 13 4.26 8.02 1.89
C ALA A 13 2.97 8.20 2.72
N SER A 14 2.74 9.40 3.26
CA SER A 14 1.54 9.77 4.02
C SER A 14 0.42 10.35 3.14
N GLY A 15 0.71 10.64 1.86
CA GLY A 15 -0.28 11.06 0.88
C GLY A 15 -0.95 9.87 0.19
N VAL A 16 -1.18 9.97 -1.11
CA VAL A 16 -1.72 8.86 -1.91
C VAL A 16 -0.64 7.78 -2.08
N ALA A 17 -0.82 6.66 -1.38
CA ALA A 17 0.09 5.53 -1.41
C ALA A 17 -0.67 4.25 -1.78
N ILE A 18 -0.16 3.53 -2.78
CA ILE A 18 -0.70 2.29 -3.32
C ILE A 18 0.09 1.10 -2.77
N LEU A 19 -0.61 0.03 -2.42
CA LEU A 19 0.00 -1.26 -2.08
C LEU A 19 0.28 -2.05 -3.34
N VAL A 20 1.53 -2.48 -3.53
CA VAL A 20 1.97 -3.15 -4.77
C VAL A 20 2.65 -4.48 -4.44
N PHE A 21 2.23 -5.54 -5.11
CA PHE A 21 2.87 -6.85 -5.08
C PHE A 21 3.65 -7.03 -6.38
N ALA A 22 4.98 -7.10 -6.29
CA ALA A 22 5.85 -7.17 -7.47
C ALA A 22 7.16 -7.91 -7.15
N HIS A 23 7.86 -8.36 -8.18
CA HIS A 23 9.18 -8.98 -8.09
C HIS A 23 10.27 -7.96 -7.84
N THR A 24 10.15 -6.76 -8.42
CA THR A 24 11.19 -5.73 -8.33
C THR A 24 10.59 -4.36 -8.01
N VAL A 25 11.45 -3.45 -7.54
CA VAL A 25 11.04 -2.07 -7.30
C VAL A 25 10.70 -1.34 -8.60
N GLN A 26 11.37 -1.69 -9.70
CA GLN A 26 11.10 -1.14 -11.03
C GLN A 26 9.71 -1.57 -11.54
N GLU A 27 9.37 -2.85 -11.39
CA GLU A 27 8.04 -3.37 -11.72
C GLU A 27 6.95 -2.72 -10.87
N ALA A 28 7.19 -2.55 -9.57
CA ALA A 28 6.26 -1.86 -8.68
C ALA A 28 5.98 -0.41 -9.13
N LYS A 29 7.02 0.32 -9.54
CA LYS A 29 6.87 1.69 -10.08
C LYS A 29 6.09 1.70 -11.39
N SER A 30 6.37 0.76 -12.28
CA SER A 30 5.70 0.67 -13.59
C SER A 30 4.21 0.39 -13.43
N LEU A 31 3.83 -0.51 -12.52
CA LEU A 31 2.42 -0.80 -12.21
C LEU A 31 1.71 0.41 -11.60
N ALA A 32 2.34 1.05 -10.60
CA ALA A 32 1.75 2.20 -9.94
C ALA A 32 1.59 3.40 -10.89
N TRP A 33 2.52 3.59 -11.83
CA TRP A 33 2.42 4.65 -12.84
C TRP A 33 1.14 4.53 -13.68
N GLY A 34 0.77 3.32 -14.12
CA GLY A 34 -0.46 3.12 -14.89
C GLY A 34 -1.71 3.59 -14.15
N VAL A 35 -1.74 3.38 -12.84
CA VAL A 35 -2.86 3.77 -11.97
C VAL A 35 -2.86 5.28 -11.73
N PHE A 36 -1.71 5.88 -11.43
CA PHE A 36 -1.62 7.34 -11.29
C PHE A 36 -1.96 8.08 -12.60
N SER A 37 -1.59 7.54 -13.76
CA SER A 37 -1.95 8.13 -15.04
C SER A 37 -3.46 8.11 -15.30
N ASP A 38 -4.14 7.04 -14.89
CA ASP A 38 -5.59 6.90 -15.08
C ASP A 38 -6.40 7.84 -14.19
N PHE A 39 -5.89 8.19 -13.01
CA PHE A 39 -6.51 9.20 -12.14
C PHE A 39 -6.35 10.65 -12.65
N GLY A 40 -5.73 10.88 -13.81
CA GLY A 40 -5.40 12.23 -14.28
C GLY A 40 -4.37 12.93 -13.40
N ILE A 41 -3.68 12.16 -12.55
CA ILE A 41 -2.66 12.60 -11.62
C ILE A 41 -1.32 12.62 -12.39
N THR A 42 -1.29 13.29 -13.55
CA THR A 42 -0.16 13.25 -14.50
C THR A 42 0.68 14.53 -14.48
N GLU A 43 0.13 15.66 -14.04
CA GLU A 43 0.84 16.95 -14.01
C GLU A 43 1.66 17.17 -12.74
N GLU A 44 1.31 16.53 -11.61
CA GLU A 44 2.00 16.70 -10.30
C GLU A 44 2.78 15.44 -9.82
N TYR A 45 2.75 14.31 -10.55
CA TYR A 45 3.22 13.01 -10.01
C TYR A 45 4.19 12.26 -10.93
N ILE A 46 4.98 13.01 -11.71
CA ILE A 46 5.96 12.46 -12.67
C ILE A 46 7.03 11.58 -11.98
N ASP A 47 7.28 11.77 -10.67
CA ASP A 47 8.24 10.97 -9.89
C ASP A 47 7.55 10.00 -8.90
N VAL A 48 7.22 8.81 -9.41
CA VAL A 48 6.77 7.69 -8.58
C VAL A 48 7.95 7.09 -7.82
N ALA A 49 7.88 7.13 -6.49
CA ALA A 49 8.72 6.34 -5.60
C ALA A 49 8.06 5.02 -5.24
N ALA A 50 8.88 4.02 -4.97
CA ALA A 50 8.43 2.75 -4.43
C ALA A 50 9.40 2.29 -3.34
N ARG A 51 8.86 1.86 -2.20
CA ARG A 51 9.62 1.38 -1.04
C ARG A 51 9.23 -0.06 -0.71
N TRP A 52 10.22 -0.95 -0.59
CA TRP A 52 9.98 -2.31 -0.10
C TRP A 52 9.57 -2.27 1.37
N LEU A 53 8.41 -2.84 1.68
CA LEU A 53 7.90 -3.03 3.02
C LEU A 53 8.43 -4.34 3.64
N LYS A 54 9.72 -4.36 4.00
CA LYS A 54 10.35 -5.54 4.62
C LYS A 54 9.67 -5.92 5.94
N GLY A 55 9.41 -7.21 6.13
CA GLY A 55 8.79 -7.74 7.36
C GLY A 55 7.29 -7.43 7.50
N LYS A 56 6.65 -6.94 6.43
CA LYS A 56 5.21 -6.65 6.39
C LYS A 56 4.45 -7.73 5.62
N ASP A 57 4.82 -9.00 5.83
CA ASP A 57 4.28 -10.13 5.07
C ASP A 57 2.78 -10.35 5.35
N PHE A 58 2.25 -9.84 6.47
CA PHE A 58 0.81 -9.86 6.73
C PHE A 58 -0.01 -9.13 5.66
N LEU A 59 0.60 -8.21 4.89
CA LEU A 59 -0.07 -7.51 3.79
C LEU A 59 -0.44 -8.45 2.63
N PHE A 60 0.21 -9.60 2.48
CA PHE A 60 -0.17 -10.62 1.49
C PHE A 60 -1.58 -11.18 1.72
N LYS A 61 -2.15 -11.05 2.94
CA LYS A 61 -3.55 -11.41 3.22
C LYS A 61 -4.55 -10.56 2.44
N GLN A 62 -4.17 -9.35 2.02
CA GLN A 62 -5.02 -8.45 1.25
C GLN A 62 -4.90 -8.67 -0.27
N ALA A 63 -3.82 -9.32 -0.71
CA ALA A 63 -3.53 -9.52 -2.13
C ALA A 63 -4.63 -10.31 -2.84
N ASN A 64 -4.73 -10.13 -4.16
CA ASN A 64 -5.52 -11.02 -4.99
C ASN A 64 -4.84 -12.41 -4.99
N GLN A 65 -5.50 -13.40 -4.37
CA GLN A 65 -4.90 -14.72 -4.15
C GLN A 65 -4.70 -15.51 -5.45
N ASP A 66 -5.57 -15.32 -6.45
CA ASP A 66 -5.38 -15.96 -7.76
C ASP A 66 -4.10 -15.42 -8.43
N TYR A 67 -3.91 -14.11 -8.37
CA TYR A 67 -2.73 -13.47 -8.94
C TYR A 67 -1.47 -13.82 -8.14
N LEU A 68 -1.55 -13.94 -6.81
CA LEU A 68 -0.42 -14.44 -6.02
C LEU A 68 -0.05 -15.89 -6.39
N ASN A 69 -1.04 -16.76 -6.59
CA ASN A 69 -0.82 -18.16 -6.94
C ASN A 69 -0.18 -18.32 -8.33
N ASP A 70 -0.55 -17.44 -9.26
CA ASP A 70 -0.01 -17.39 -10.62
C ASP A 70 1.29 -16.55 -10.73
N ASP A 71 1.83 -16.04 -9.60
CA ASP A 71 2.99 -15.14 -9.50
C ASP A 71 2.85 -13.88 -10.40
N ILE A 72 1.63 -13.36 -10.51
CA ILE A 72 1.28 -12.16 -11.28
C ILE A 72 1.39 -10.92 -10.38
N ALA A 73 2.23 -9.98 -10.79
CA ALA A 73 2.40 -8.70 -10.11
C ALA A 73 1.13 -7.82 -10.25
N HIS A 74 0.72 -7.16 -9.18
CA HIS A 74 -0.53 -6.41 -9.12
C HIS A 74 -0.55 -5.36 -8.02
N ILE A 75 -1.62 -4.56 -8.00
CA ILE A 75 -1.79 -3.45 -7.06
C ILE A 75 -3.11 -3.56 -6.29
N ILE A 76 -3.17 -2.86 -5.17
CA ILE A 76 -4.40 -2.52 -4.44
C ILE A 76 -4.34 -1.01 -4.20
N ASP A 77 -5.26 -0.29 -4.82
CA ASP A 77 -5.39 1.18 -4.76
C ASP A 77 -6.13 1.66 -3.51
N ASP A 78 -6.98 0.81 -2.91
CA ASP A 78 -7.62 1.03 -1.61
C ASP A 78 -7.28 -0.08 -0.59
N PRO A 79 -6.07 -0.08 0.00
CA PRO A 79 -5.67 -1.09 0.98
C PRO A 79 -6.46 -0.97 2.27
N VAL A 80 -6.68 -2.09 2.95
CA VAL A 80 -7.32 -2.09 4.28
C VAL A 80 -6.50 -1.24 5.25
N SER A 81 -7.15 -0.23 5.80
CA SER A 81 -6.58 0.79 6.66
C SER A 81 -7.17 0.74 8.07
N CYS A 82 -6.46 1.35 9.04
CA CYS A 82 -6.95 1.50 10.40
C CYS A 82 -8.23 2.35 10.41
N LYS A 83 -9.29 1.87 11.07
CA LYS A 83 -10.58 2.57 11.14
C LYS A 83 -10.53 3.92 11.86
N ASN A 84 -9.53 4.15 12.72
CA ASN A 84 -9.39 5.40 13.46
C ASN A 84 -8.55 6.43 12.67
N CYS A 85 -7.30 6.08 12.35
CA CYS A 85 -6.37 7.03 11.74
C CYS A 85 -6.33 6.99 10.20
N GLY A 86 -7.02 6.04 9.56
CA GLY A 86 -7.06 5.90 8.10
C GLY A 86 -5.74 5.43 7.46
N PHE A 87 -4.67 5.20 8.23
CA PHE A 87 -3.41 4.70 7.69
C PHE A 87 -3.44 3.19 7.47
N TRP A 88 -2.89 2.73 6.34
CA TRP A 88 -2.64 1.31 6.05
C TRP A 88 -1.16 0.95 6.28
N GLY A 89 -0.83 -0.34 6.18
CA GLY A 89 0.56 -0.82 6.33
C GLY A 89 0.93 -1.25 7.75
N TYR A 90 -0.07 -1.32 8.62
CA TYR A 90 0.00 -1.82 9.98
C TYR A 90 -0.82 -3.10 10.08
N GLU A 91 -0.40 -4.01 10.97
CA GLU A 91 -1.26 -5.14 11.32
C GLU A 91 -2.41 -4.59 12.17
N LEU A 92 -3.63 -4.99 11.82
CA LEU A 92 -4.84 -4.57 12.49
C LEU A 92 -5.35 -5.71 13.38
N ASP A 93 -5.96 -5.36 14.50
CA ASP A 93 -6.72 -6.33 15.30
C ASP A 93 -8.05 -6.69 14.64
N ASP A 94 -8.81 -7.58 15.28
CA ASP A 94 -10.15 -7.99 14.85
C ASP A 94 -11.15 -6.81 14.81
N GLY A 95 -10.86 -5.73 15.53
CA GLY A 95 -11.64 -4.48 15.50
C GLY A 95 -11.34 -3.62 14.28
N GLY A 96 -10.21 -3.83 13.60
CA GLY A 96 -9.73 -3.01 12.49
C GLY A 96 -8.87 -1.82 12.94
N TYR A 97 -8.23 -1.91 14.11
CA TYR A 97 -7.41 -0.85 14.67
C TYR A 97 -5.93 -1.23 14.70
N CYS A 98 -5.06 -0.28 14.36
CA CYS A 98 -3.61 -0.45 14.50
C CYS A 98 -3.18 -0.31 15.97
N ALA A 99 -2.00 -0.84 16.31
CA ALA A 99 -1.45 -0.81 17.66
C ALA A 99 -1.43 0.60 18.28
N ASP A 100 -1.09 1.63 17.49
CA ASP A 100 -1.00 3.02 17.97
C ASP A 100 -2.37 3.59 18.38
N CYS A 101 -3.44 3.23 17.65
CA CYS A 101 -4.80 3.68 17.96
C CYS A 101 -5.48 2.81 19.02
N GLN A 102 -5.06 1.56 19.21
CA GLN A 102 -5.59 0.69 20.27
C GLN A 102 -5.34 1.27 21.67
N SER A 103 -4.21 1.98 21.87
CA SER A 103 -3.92 2.67 23.14
C SER A 103 -4.91 3.79 23.44
N GLU A 104 -5.39 4.50 22.43
CA GLU A 104 -6.29 5.65 22.61
C GLU A 104 -7.73 5.24 22.92
N ILE A 105 -8.16 4.05 22.46
CA ILE A 105 -9.52 3.52 22.68
C ILE A 105 -9.69 2.95 24.09
N LYS A 106 -8.61 2.48 24.73
CA LYS A 106 -8.66 1.88 26.08
C LYS A 106 -8.79 2.92 27.21
N GLU A 107 -8.63 4.20 26.89
CA GLU A 107 -8.71 5.30 27.87
C GLU A 107 -10.04 6.07 27.80
N SER A 108 -10.99 5.63 26.96
CA SER A 108 -12.33 6.23 26.77
C SER A 108 -13.48 5.39 27.31
#